data_AF-A0A959NEY6-F1
#
_entry.id   AF-A0A959NEY6-F1
#
_cell.length_a   1.000
_cell.length_b   1.000
_cell.length_c   1.000
_cell.angle_alpha   90.00
_cell.angle_beta   90.00
_cell.angle_gamma   90.00
#
_symmetry.space_group_name_H-M   'P 1'
#
loop_
_entity.id
_entity.type
_entity.pdbx_description
1 polymer ?
#
loop_
_entity_poly.entity_id
_entity_poly.type
_entity_poly.pdbx_seq_one_letter_code
_entity_poly.pdbx_strand_id
1 'polypeptide(L)'
;AHSDEICKGACQQKEPPKQYNKRVKKAIDSLQQKKSFIIKDVGLNHNDYSCILVLQGQFFGMGYLPNDKNFSTIEKIKEQLTIYKENSFTRNLVHRYAAQFPEKVIELPAGGERI
;
A
#
# COMPACT_ATOMS: atom_id res chain seq x y z
N ALA A 1 -5.70 -30.65 20.39
CA ALA A 1 -4.31 -30.15 20.41
C ALA A 1 -4.37 -28.64 20.42
N HIS A 2 -3.98 -28.01 21.53
CA HIS A 2 -4.07 -26.56 21.74
C HIS A 2 -2.82 -25.91 21.11
N SER A 3 -3.03 -24.95 20.22
CA SER A 3 -1.96 -24.27 19.47
C SER A 3 -1.28 -23.21 20.36
N ASP A 4 -0.43 -23.68 21.27
CA ASP A 4 0.28 -22.90 22.28
C ASP A 4 1.60 -22.29 21.76
N GLU A 5 1.55 -21.48 20.70
CA GLU A 5 2.72 -20.65 20.30
C GLU A 5 2.44 -19.14 20.25
N ILE A 6 1.18 -18.72 20.46
CA ILE A 6 0.77 -17.32 20.25
C ILE A 6 0.91 -16.47 21.52
N CYS A 7 0.81 -17.07 22.72
CA CYS A 7 0.87 -16.35 23.99
C CYS A 7 2.08 -16.77 24.84
N LYS A 8 2.93 -15.80 25.21
CA LYS A 8 4.13 -16.01 26.04
C LYS A 8 3.86 -15.97 27.55
N GLY A 9 2.63 -16.25 27.98
CA GLY A 9 2.26 -16.32 29.39
C GLY A 9 2.06 -14.95 30.08
N ALA A 10 1.70 -13.90 29.33
CA ALA A 10 1.32 -12.59 29.90
C ALA A 10 0.20 -12.69 30.94
N CYS A 11 -0.84 -13.50 30.67
CA CYS A 11 -1.97 -13.75 31.58
C CYS A 11 -1.55 -14.43 32.90
N GLN A 12 -0.40 -15.11 32.89
CA GLN A 12 0.18 -15.82 34.03
C GLN A 12 1.35 -15.04 34.66
N GLN A 13 1.53 -13.76 34.29
CA GLN A 13 2.63 -12.89 34.74
C GLN A 13 4.05 -13.42 34.42
N LYS A 14 4.17 -14.33 33.45
CA LYS A 14 5.47 -14.88 33.01
C LYS A 14 6.19 -13.99 31.99
N GLU A 15 5.44 -13.16 31.26
CA GLU A 15 5.99 -12.16 30.33
C GLU A 15 6.06 -10.78 31.03
N PRO A 16 7.24 -10.14 31.15
CA PRO A 16 7.34 -8.81 31.71
C PRO A 16 6.55 -7.77 30.89
N PRO A 17 5.89 -6.78 31.53
CA PRO A 17 5.08 -5.78 30.82
C PRO A 17 5.84 -5.05 29.71
N LYS A 18 7.12 -4.75 29.92
CA LYS A 18 7.99 -4.10 28.92
C LYS A 18 8.18 -4.95 27.66
N GLN A 19 8.32 -6.27 27.80
CA GLN A 19 8.49 -7.18 26.67
C GLN A 19 7.16 -7.37 25.93
N TYR A 20 6.07 -7.55 26.67
CA TYR A 20 4.72 -7.61 26.10
C TYR A 20 4.39 -6.36 25.29
N ASN A 21 4.57 -5.17 25.87
CA ASN A 21 4.29 -3.90 25.18
C ASN A 21 5.15 -3.71 23.92
N LYS A 22 6.42 -4.15 23.95
CA LYS A 22 7.29 -4.11 22.75
C LYS A 22 6.75 -5.03 21.64
N ARG A 23 6.25 -6.22 21.99
CA ARG A 23 5.66 -7.17 21.03
C ARG A 23 4.35 -6.63 20.46
N VAL A 24 3.48 -6.08 21.31
CA VAL A 24 2.23 -5.44 20.89
C VAL A 24 2.51 -4.27 19.94
N LYS A 25 3.48 -3.41 20.28
CA LYS A 25 3.87 -2.29 19.42
C LYS A 25 4.36 -2.77 18.05
N LYS A 26 5.23 -3.78 18.00
CA LYS A 26 5.66 -4.40 16.73
C LYS A 26 4.49 -4.92 15.91
N ALA A 27 3.51 -5.55 16.54
CA ALA A 27 2.32 -6.05 15.86
C ALA A 27 1.48 -4.89 15.29
N ILE A 28 1.26 -3.83 16.06
CA ILE A 28 0.58 -2.61 15.60
C ILE A 28 1.32 -2.00 14.41
N ASP A 29 2.64 -1.84 14.52
CA ASP A 29 3.48 -1.28 13.45
C ASP A 29 3.36 -2.15 12.17
N SER A 30 3.37 -3.48 12.29
CA SER A 30 3.21 -4.38 11.15
C SER A 30 1.85 -4.27 10.45
N LEU A 31 0.79 -3.95 11.19
CA LEU A 31 -0.55 -3.73 10.64
C LEU A 31 -0.69 -2.36 9.98
N GLN A 32 0.11 -1.38 10.42
CA GLN A 32 0.11 -0.01 9.89
C GLN A 32 1.02 0.15 8.68
N GLN A 33 2.04 -0.69 8.50
CA GLN A 33 2.94 -0.71 7.34
C GLN A 33 2.28 -1.29 6.09
N LYS A 34 1.22 -0.65 5.62
CA LYS A 34 0.63 -0.97 4.33
C LYS A 34 1.49 -0.40 3.21
N LYS A 35 1.69 -1.18 2.15
CA LYS A 35 2.48 -0.79 1.00
C LYS A 35 1.82 0.35 0.22
N SER A 36 2.64 1.24 -0.33
CA SER A 36 2.25 2.19 -1.37
C SER A 36 2.69 1.65 -2.71
N PHE A 37 1.85 1.77 -3.74
CA PHE A 37 2.16 1.28 -5.07
C PHE A 37 1.34 2.01 -6.12
N ILE A 38 1.78 1.93 -7.36
CA ILE A 38 1.00 2.32 -8.54
C ILE A 38 0.64 1.07 -9.35
N ILE A 39 -0.52 1.10 -9.99
CA ILE A 39 -0.90 0.15 -11.02
C ILE A 39 -0.82 0.88 -12.35
N LYS A 40 -0.01 0.38 -13.27
CA LYS A 40 0.18 0.93 -14.61
C LYS A 40 -0.49 0.04 -15.65
N ASP A 41 -1.31 0.63 -16.52
CA ASP A 41 -1.96 -0.07 -17.62
C ASP A 41 -1.95 0.75 -18.91
N VAL A 42 -2.40 0.15 -20.01
CA VAL A 42 -2.50 0.85 -21.31
C VAL A 42 -3.50 2.01 -21.19
N GLY A 43 -3.09 3.20 -21.64
CA GLY A 43 -3.94 4.39 -21.66
C GLY A 43 -4.89 4.43 -22.85
N LEU A 44 -5.59 5.55 -23.02
CA LEU A 44 -6.51 5.76 -24.14
C LEU A 44 -5.78 5.95 -25.48
N ASN A 45 -4.65 6.63 -25.45
CA ASN A 45 -3.80 6.87 -26.61
C ASN A 45 -2.56 5.98 -26.56
N HIS A 46 -1.95 5.72 -27.72
CA HIS A 46 -0.70 4.97 -27.83
C HIS A 46 0.47 5.58 -27.04
N ASN A 47 0.32 6.85 -26.62
CA ASN A 47 1.36 7.60 -25.93
C ASN A 47 1.04 7.88 -24.45
N ASP A 48 -0.07 7.35 -23.92
CA ASP A 48 -0.47 7.55 -22.52
C ASP A 48 -0.61 6.20 -21.81
N TYR A 49 -0.47 6.20 -20.49
CA TYR A 49 -0.75 5.05 -19.65
C TYR A 49 -1.78 5.39 -18.57
N SER A 50 -2.65 4.42 -18.26
CA SER A 50 -3.53 4.50 -17.11
C SER A 50 -2.74 4.27 -15.84
N CYS A 51 -3.02 5.06 -14.80
CA CYS A 51 -2.36 4.99 -13.52
C CYS A 51 -3.38 5.01 -12.39
N ILE A 52 -3.28 4.05 -11.48
CA ILE A 52 -4.00 4.03 -10.21
C ILE A 52 -2.97 4.14 -9.08
N LEU A 53 -3.15 5.09 -8.17
CA LEU A 53 -2.25 5.30 -7.04
C LEU A 53 -2.87 4.79 -5.74
N VAL A 54 -2.11 3.97 -5.03
CA VAL A 54 -2.42 3.49 -3.68
C VAL A 54 -1.32 3.96 -2.73
N LEU A 55 -1.69 4.68 -1.68
CA LEU A 55 -0.77 5.18 -0.65
C LEU A 55 -1.12 4.55 0.68
N GLN A 56 -0.15 3.89 1.32
CA GLN A 56 -0.34 3.22 2.60
C GLN A 56 -1.58 2.31 2.61
N GLY A 57 -1.76 1.56 1.51
CA GLY A 57 -2.90 0.68 1.29
C GLY A 57 -4.25 1.36 1.10
N GLN A 58 -4.31 2.68 1.03
CA GLN A 58 -5.51 3.46 0.71
C GLN A 58 -5.49 3.88 -0.75
N PHE A 59 -6.61 3.70 -1.45
CA PHE A 59 -6.78 4.22 -2.79
C PHE A 59 -6.78 5.75 -2.75
N PHE A 60 -5.88 6.38 -3.51
CA PHE A 60 -5.74 7.83 -3.57
C PHE A 60 -6.52 8.40 -4.75
N GLY A 61 -6.32 7.83 -5.93
CA GLY A 61 -6.90 8.34 -7.16
C GLY A 61 -6.45 7.58 -8.39
N MET A 62 -6.97 8.00 -9.53
CA MET A 62 -6.66 7.42 -10.84
C MET A 62 -6.66 8.49 -11.93
N GLY A 63 -6.01 8.18 -13.04
CA GLY A 63 -5.90 9.10 -14.17
C GLY A 63 -5.04 8.53 -15.29
N TYR A 64 -4.77 9.37 -16.28
CA TYR A 64 -3.90 9.06 -17.41
C TYR A 64 -2.66 9.91 -17.32
N LEU A 65 -1.50 9.30 -17.52
CA LEU A 65 -0.21 9.96 -17.50
C LEU A 65 0.44 9.79 -18.87
N PRO A 66 1.02 10.85 -19.45
CA PRO A 66 1.78 10.73 -20.69
C PRO A 66 2.98 9.80 -20.50
N ASN A 67 3.40 9.09 -21.55
CA ASN A 67 4.53 8.16 -21.49
C ASN A 67 5.90 8.86 -21.39
N ASP A 68 5.93 10.19 -21.28
CA ASP A 68 7.14 10.95 -21.02
C ASP A 68 7.72 10.60 -19.65
N LYS A 69 9.01 10.26 -19.64
CA LYS A 69 9.77 9.68 -18.52
C LYS A 69 9.95 10.58 -17.29
N ASN A 70 9.16 11.65 -17.16
CA ASN A 70 9.36 12.72 -16.17
C ASN A 70 8.61 12.52 -14.83
N PHE A 71 7.91 11.40 -14.65
CA PHE A 71 7.24 11.02 -13.41
C PHE A 71 8.19 10.35 -12.42
N SER A 72 9.29 11.03 -12.11
CA SER A 72 10.32 10.52 -11.20
C SER A 72 9.90 10.55 -9.73
N THR A 73 8.79 11.24 -9.41
CA THR A 73 8.38 11.49 -8.02
C THR A 73 6.87 11.34 -7.85
N ILE A 74 6.47 10.87 -6.67
CA ILE A 74 5.07 10.61 -6.30
C ILE A 74 4.24 11.89 -6.33
N GLU A 75 4.83 13.04 -6.01
CA GLU A 75 4.19 14.36 -5.97
C GLU A 75 3.70 14.76 -7.37
N LYS A 76 4.54 14.59 -8.39
CA LYS A 76 4.16 14.85 -9.79
C LYS A 76 3.04 13.94 -10.26
N ILE A 77 3.03 12.68 -9.80
CA ILE A 77 1.93 11.77 -10.09
C ILE A 77 0.64 12.30 -9.44
N LYS A 78 0.68 12.65 -8.15
CA LYS A 78 -0.50 13.16 -7.42
C LYS A 78 -1.13 14.38 -8.09
N GLU A 79 -0.32 15.30 -8.64
CA GLU A 79 -0.80 16.50 -9.34
C GLU A 79 -1.60 16.20 -10.60
N GLN A 80 -1.32 15.07 -11.27
CA GLN A 80 -1.98 14.67 -12.51
C GLN A 80 -3.14 13.70 -12.30
N LEU A 81 -3.28 13.14 -11.10
CA LEU A 81 -4.34 12.20 -10.78
C LEU A 81 -5.58 12.92 -10.27
N THR A 82 -6.75 12.43 -10.69
CA THR A 82 -8.00 12.85 -10.08
C THR A 82 -8.14 12.13 -8.74
N ILE A 83 -8.26 12.92 -7.67
CA ILE A 83 -8.45 12.40 -6.32
C ILE A 83 -9.90 11.93 -6.18
N TYR A 84 -10.07 10.73 -5.65
CA TYR A 84 -11.38 10.16 -5.37
C TYR A 84 -11.49 9.81 -3.90
N LYS A 85 -12.69 9.96 -3.35
CA LYS A 85 -12.97 9.50 -1.99
C LYS A 85 -12.89 7.98 -1.95
N GLU A 86 -11.99 7.45 -1.11
CA GLU A 86 -11.91 6.01 -0.90
C GLU A 86 -13.20 5.47 -0.29
N ASN A 87 -13.57 4.27 -0.73
CA ASN A 87 -14.52 3.42 -0.05
C ASN A 87 -13.94 1.99 -0.01
N SER A 88 -14.45 1.17 0.91
CA SER A 88 -13.96 -0.20 1.13
C SER A 88 -14.08 -1.08 -0.11
N PHE A 89 -15.09 -0.86 -0.96
CA PHE A 89 -15.28 -1.59 -2.21
C PHE A 89 -14.19 -1.27 -3.24
N THR A 90 -13.95 0.01 -3.54
CA THR A 90 -12.90 0.47 -4.46
C THR A 90 -11.54 0.01 -3.98
N ARG A 91 -11.26 0.13 -2.68
CA ARG A 91 -10.02 -0.39 -2.09
C ARG A 91 -9.88 -1.88 -2.37
N ASN A 92 -10.88 -2.69 -2.01
CA ASN A 92 -10.82 -4.13 -2.21
C ASN A 92 -10.69 -4.52 -3.69
N LEU A 93 -11.36 -3.80 -4.59
CA LEU A 93 -11.26 -3.99 -6.03
C LEU A 93 -9.83 -3.76 -6.53
N VAL A 94 -9.24 -2.62 -6.15
CA VAL A 94 -7.87 -2.25 -6.53
C VAL A 94 -6.84 -3.26 -5.99
N HIS A 95 -6.97 -3.66 -4.73
CA HIS A 95 -6.06 -4.67 -4.14
C HIS A 95 -6.21 -6.05 -4.79
N ARG A 96 -7.43 -6.46 -5.13
CA ARG A 96 -7.66 -7.72 -5.88
C ARG A 96 -7.01 -7.66 -7.26
N TYR A 97 -7.19 -6.56 -7.99
CA TYR A 97 -6.57 -6.37 -9.30
C TYR A 97 -5.04 -6.39 -9.21
N ALA A 98 -4.46 -5.67 -8.25
CA ALA A 98 -3.02 -5.67 -8.01
C ALA A 98 -2.47 -7.06 -7.68
N ALA A 99 -3.21 -7.87 -6.90
CA ALA A 99 -2.82 -9.24 -6.59
C ALA A 99 -2.93 -10.19 -7.80
N GLN A 100 -3.86 -9.93 -8.71
CA GLN A 100 -4.05 -10.72 -9.93
C GLN A 100 -3.02 -10.40 -11.01
N PHE A 101 -2.55 -9.15 -11.10
CA PHE A 101 -1.63 -8.66 -12.13
C PHE A 101 -0.39 -8.00 -11.50
N PRO A 102 0.47 -8.77 -10.80
CA PRO A 102 1.64 -8.22 -10.13
C PRO A 102 2.64 -7.54 -11.08
N GLU A 103 2.67 -7.93 -12.35
CA GLU A 103 3.50 -7.31 -13.39
C GLU A 103 3.11 -5.86 -13.73
N LYS A 104 1.87 -5.48 -13.41
CA LYS A 104 1.36 -4.12 -13.57
C LYS A 104 1.58 -3.24 -12.34
N VAL A 105 2.08 -3.82 -11.25
CA VAL A 105 2.26 -3.14 -9.96
C VAL A 105 3.70 -2.67 -9.82
N ILE A 106 3.88 -1.40 -9.51
CA ILE A 106 5.19 -0.81 -9.18
C ILE A 106 5.12 -0.36 -7.73
N GLU A 107 5.92 -0.98 -6.86
CA GLU A 107 6.01 -0.60 -5.45
C GLU A 107 6.69 0.76 -5.29
N LEU A 108 6.17 1.59 -4.39
CA LEU A 108 6.72 2.90 -4.08
C LEU A 108 7.52 2.85 -2.76
N PRO A 109 8.71 3.48 -2.69
CA PRO A 109 9.48 3.50 -1.46
C PRO A 109 8.74 4.29 -0.37
N ALA A 110 8.89 3.84 0.87
CA ALA A 110 8.36 4.51 2.06
C ALA A 110 9.20 5.76 2.37
N GLY A 111 9.00 6.83 1.59
CA GLY A 111 9.75 8.08 1.75
C GLY A 111 9.98 8.81 0.43
N GLY A 112 8.89 9.27 -0.20
CA GLY A 112 8.78 10.50 -1.00
C GLY A 112 9.86 10.98 -1.99
N GLU A 113 10.90 10.23 -2.37
CA GLU A 113 12.01 10.87 -3.12
C GLU A 113 12.43 10.27 -4.44
N ARG A 114 11.94 9.09 -4.88
CA ARG A 114 12.11 8.63 -6.27
C ARG A 114 11.38 7.32 -6.58
N ILE A 115 10.91 7.17 -7.82
CA ILE A 115 10.36 5.93 -8.40
C ILE A 115 11.35 5.38 -9.43
#